data_AF-A0A7G9B5C2-F1
#
_entry.id   AF-A0A7G9B5C2-F1
#
_cell.length_a   1.000
_cell.length_b   1.000
_cell.length_c   1.000
_cell.angle_alpha   90.00
_cell.angle_beta   90.00
_cell.angle_gamma   90.00
#
_symmetry.space_group_name_H-M   'P 1'
#
loop_
_entity.id
_entity.type
_entity.pdbx_description
1 polymer ?
#
loop_
_entity_poly.entity_id
_entity_poly.type
_entity_poly.pdbx_seq_one_letter_code
_entity_poly.pdbx_strand_id
1 'polypeptide(L)'
;MELFHENGHLTDEALSALKCGRALSDLSRLEIAEHLAYCDVCLMRYTDLLAETELEMPMRSCHGGLWHRIRLRSIRILTSRYATAAAALIIVFSLWGFGIFGGIVERSSQLSQSDTTFTQNLGSWPQQWNDSLNSIFDKLDGAFSAFSGNSNHNWRETNHES
;
A
#
# COMPACT_ATOMS: atom_id res chain seq x y z
N MET A 1 12.28 30.11 -30.10
CA MET A 1 10.91 29.93 -29.60
C MET A 1 11.00 29.80 -28.10
N GLU A 2 10.23 30.59 -27.36
CA GLU A 2 10.21 30.51 -25.91
C GLU A 2 9.34 29.34 -25.45
N LEU A 3 9.88 28.51 -24.56
CA LEU A 3 9.21 27.30 -24.05
C LEU A 3 8.25 27.62 -22.90
N PHE A 4 8.56 28.67 -22.14
CA PHE A 4 7.84 29.06 -20.94
C PHE A 4 7.35 30.49 -21.07
N HIS A 5 6.15 30.74 -20.55
CA HIS A 5 5.65 32.08 -20.31
C HIS A 5 6.34 32.69 -19.07
N GLU A 6 6.21 34.01 -18.90
CA GLU A 6 6.72 34.73 -17.71
C GLU A 6 6.13 34.22 -16.38
N ASN A 7 4.99 33.54 -16.43
CA ASN A 7 4.36 32.90 -15.27
C ASN A 7 4.96 31.53 -14.91
N GLY A 8 5.95 31.03 -15.66
CA GLY A 8 6.61 29.76 -15.43
C GLY A 8 5.88 28.53 -15.97
N HIS A 9 4.79 28.69 -16.72
CA HIS A 9 4.09 27.59 -17.38
C HIS A 9 4.52 27.43 -18.84
N LEU A 10 4.37 26.22 -19.37
CA LEU A 10 4.62 25.95 -20.78
C LEU A 10 3.69 26.75 -21.69
N THR A 11 4.25 27.23 -22.80
CA THR A 11 3.51 27.92 -23.86
C THR A 11 2.64 26.96 -24.65
N ASP A 12 1.52 27.45 -25.20
CA ASP A 12 0.65 26.63 -26.06
C ASP A 12 1.39 26.18 -27.32
N GLU A 13 2.31 27.01 -27.82
CA GLU A 13 3.19 26.64 -28.93
C GLU A 13 4.12 25.48 -28.53
N ALA A 14 4.68 25.48 -27.31
CA ALA A 14 5.54 24.39 -26.84
C ALA A 14 4.76 23.08 -26.70
N LEU A 15 3.53 23.13 -26.15
CA LEU A 15 2.66 21.97 -26.02
C LEU A 15 2.21 21.42 -27.38
N SER A 16 1.85 22.29 -28.32
CA SER A 16 1.49 21.87 -29.68
C SER A 16 2.69 21.33 -30.46
N ALA A 17 3.90 21.86 -30.24
CA ALA A 17 5.12 21.34 -30.83
C ALA A 17 5.44 19.92 -30.35
N LEU A 18 5.17 19.59 -29.07
CA LEU A 18 5.24 18.21 -28.55
C LEU A 18 4.19 17.31 -29.20
N LYS A 19 2.93 17.77 -29.23
CA LYS A 19 1.79 17.01 -29.81
C LYS A 19 2.07 16.63 -31.27
N CYS A 20 2.56 17.58 -32.07
CA CYS A 20 2.84 17.37 -33.48
C CYS A 20 4.21 16.71 -33.75
N GLY A 21 4.99 16.37 -32.71
CA GLY A 21 6.32 15.78 -32.85
C GLY A 21 7.31 16.66 -33.61
N ARG A 22 7.19 17.99 -33.49
CA ARG A 22 8.08 18.95 -34.18
C ARG A 22 9.52 18.77 -33.70
N ALA A 23 10.50 19.16 -34.52
CA ALA A 23 11.91 19.11 -34.14
C ALA A 23 12.21 20.11 -33.02
N LEU A 24 12.12 19.67 -31.76
CA LEU A 24 12.67 20.36 -30.59
C LEU A 24 14.10 19.88 -30.34
N SER A 25 14.94 20.76 -29.79
CA SER A 25 16.26 20.36 -29.32
C SER A 25 16.14 19.33 -28.18
N ASP A 26 17.12 18.43 -28.04
CA ASP A 26 17.09 17.40 -27.00
C ASP A 26 17.03 18.00 -25.59
N LEU A 27 17.70 19.13 -25.36
CA LEU A 27 17.63 19.86 -24.10
C LEU A 27 16.21 20.38 -23.83
N SER A 28 15.58 21.00 -24.84
CA SER A 28 14.22 21.50 -24.73
C SER A 28 13.23 20.37 -24.44
N ARG A 29 13.41 19.20 -25.05
CA ARG A 29 12.55 18.03 -24.77
C ARG A 29 12.72 17.54 -23.35
N LEU A 30 13.95 17.50 -22.85
CA LEU A 30 14.24 17.09 -21.48
C LEU A 30 13.62 18.07 -20.46
N GLU A 31 13.81 19.37 -20.68
CA GLU A 31 13.30 20.43 -19.81
C GLU A 31 11.77 20.43 -19.73
N ILE A 32 11.09 20.24 -20.86
CA ILE A 32 9.63 20.08 -20.88
C ILE A 32 9.23 18.78 -20.17
N ALA A 33 9.91 17.67 -20.39
CA ALA A 33 9.58 16.39 -19.74
C ALA A 33 9.71 16.49 -18.21
N GLU A 34 10.76 17.17 -17.73
CA GLU A 34 10.94 17.47 -16.31
C GLU A 34 9.81 18.38 -15.79
N HIS A 35 9.48 19.43 -16.53
CA HIS A 35 8.41 20.34 -16.13
C HIS A 35 7.04 19.64 -16.05
N LEU A 36 6.71 18.78 -17.02
CA LEU A 36 5.46 18.00 -17.02
C LEU A 36 5.40 16.98 -15.87
N ALA A 37 6.55 16.49 -15.39
CA ALA A 37 6.61 15.63 -14.22
C ALA A 37 6.39 16.40 -12.90
N TYR A 38 6.60 17.72 -12.89
CA TYR A 38 6.49 18.56 -11.71
C TYR A 38 5.22 19.41 -11.66
N CYS A 39 4.74 19.90 -12.80
CA CYS A 39 3.60 20.82 -12.90
C CYS A 39 2.35 20.12 -13.43
N ASP A 40 1.46 19.72 -12.52
CA ASP A 40 0.19 19.06 -12.86
C ASP A 40 -0.71 19.92 -13.77
N VAL A 41 -0.66 21.25 -13.67
CA VAL A 41 -1.45 22.15 -14.52
C VAL A 41 -1.02 22.06 -15.98
N CYS A 42 0.29 22.07 -16.24
CA CYS A 42 0.80 21.91 -17.61
C CYS A 42 0.57 20.48 -18.12
N LEU A 43 0.65 19.49 -17.24
CA LEU A 43 0.32 18.11 -17.56
C LEU A 43 -1.14 17.96 -18.00
N MET A 44 -2.09 18.53 -17.25
CA MET A 44 -3.52 18.51 -17.60
C MET A 44 -3.80 19.17 -18.95
N ARG A 45 -3.25 20.37 -19.18
CA ARG A 45 -3.36 21.06 -20.49
C ARG A 45 -2.82 20.21 -21.63
N TYR A 46 -1.68 19.55 -21.42
CA TYR A 46 -1.10 18.65 -22.42
C TYR A 46 -1.99 17.43 -22.67
N THR A 47 -2.54 16.80 -21.63
CA THR A 47 -3.43 15.64 -21.80
C THR A 47 -4.74 16.01 -22.48
N ASP A 48 -5.30 17.19 -22.21
CA ASP A 48 -6.50 17.69 -22.89
C ASP A 48 -6.23 17.90 -24.39
N LEU A 49 -5.09 18.51 -24.72
CA LEU A 49 -4.64 18.66 -26.11
C LEU A 49 -4.45 17.31 -26.81
N LEU A 50 -4.06 16.25 -26.09
CA LEU A 50 -3.96 14.89 -26.63
C LEU A 50 -5.34 14.24 -26.80
N ALA A 51 -6.27 14.48 -25.88
CA ALA A 51 -7.62 13.92 -25.94
C ALA A 51 -8.43 14.43 -27.15
N GLU A 52 -8.11 15.63 -27.65
CA GLU A 52 -8.67 16.18 -28.89
C GLU A 52 -8.18 15.47 -30.16
N THR A 53 -7.17 14.62 -30.08
CA THR A 53 -6.74 13.82 -31.25
C THR A 53 -7.69 12.63 -31.44
N GLU A 54 -8.01 12.32 -32.69
CA GLU A 54 -8.80 11.14 -33.04
C GLU A 54 -8.02 9.89 -32.59
N LEU A 55 -8.43 9.35 -31.45
CA LEU A 55 -7.84 8.15 -30.86
C LEU A 55 -8.26 6.95 -31.71
N GLU A 56 -7.37 6.52 -32.60
CA GLU A 56 -7.51 5.27 -33.33
C GLU A 56 -7.79 4.12 -32.36
N MET A 57 -8.89 3.40 -32.59
CA MET A 57 -9.22 2.28 -31.72
C MET A 57 -8.12 1.21 -31.83
N PRO A 58 -7.51 0.80 -30.70
CA PRO A 58 -6.47 -0.21 -30.76
C PRO A 58 -7.06 -1.52 -31.33
N MET A 59 -6.40 -2.08 -32.35
CA MET A 59 -6.83 -3.29 -33.05
C MET A 59 -7.00 -4.51 -32.12
N ARG A 60 -6.46 -4.46 -30.89
CA ARG A 60 -6.70 -5.45 -29.84
C ARG A 60 -7.06 -4.76 -28.53
N SER A 61 -8.13 -5.21 -27.90
CA SER A 61 -8.53 -4.76 -26.57
C SER A 61 -7.47 -5.19 -25.53
N CYS A 62 -6.59 -4.27 -25.14
CA CYS A 62 -5.63 -4.47 -24.03
C CYS A 62 -6.31 -4.55 -22.63
N HIS A 63 -7.64 -4.55 -22.60
CA HIS A 63 -8.48 -4.46 -21.40
C HIS A 63 -8.16 -5.56 -20.38
N GLY A 64 -8.09 -6.83 -20.80
CA GLY A 64 -7.93 -7.95 -19.86
C GLY A 64 -6.64 -7.90 -19.01
N GLY A 65 -5.53 -7.48 -19.61
CA GLY A 65 -4.23 -7.40 -18.91
C GLY A 65 -4.04 -6.11 -18.11
N LEU A 66 -4.59 -4.98 -18.59
CA LEU A 66 -4.41 -3.67 -17.95
C LEU A 66 -5.16 -3.58 -16.62
N TRP A 67 -6.41 -4.07 -16.58
CA TRP A 67 -7.24 -4.05 -15.38
C TRP A 67 -6.64 -4.87 -14.24
N HIS A 68 -6.01 -5.99 -14.54
CA HIS A 68 -5.33 -6.80 -13.52
C HIS A 68 -4.21 -6.01 -12.82
N ARG A 69 -3.40 -5.28 -13.60
CA ARG A 69 -2.30 -4.45 -13.06
C ARG A 69 -2.82 -3.27 -12.24
N ILE A 70 -3.85 -2.59 -12.73
CA ILE A 70 -4.50 -1.47 -12.02
C ILE A 70 -5.13 -1.97 -10.71
N ARG A 71 -5.80 -3.12 -10.75
CA ARG A 71 -6.45 -3.71 -9.58
C ARG A 71 -5.44 -4.15 -8.52
N LEU A 72 -4.31 -4.75 -8.91
CA LEU A 72 -3.24 -5.11 -7.97
C LEU A 72 -2.65 -3.89 -7.25
N ARG A 73 -2.40 -2.79 -7.99
CA ARG A 73 -1.88 -1.55 -7.39
C ARG A 73 -2.89 -0.91 -6.43
N SER A 74 -4.17 -0.93 -6.79
CA SER A 74 -5.25 -0.38 -5.96
C SER A 74 -5.47 -1.21 -4.69
N ILE A 75 -5.48 -2.54 -4.81
CA ILE A 75 -5.61 -3.46 -3.67
C ILE A 75 -4.47 -3.25 -2.68
N ARG A 76 -3.22 -3.12 -3.14
CA ARG A 76 -2.06 -2.93 -2.26
C ARG A 76 -2.13 -1.63 -1.44
N ILE A 77 -2.66 -0.56 -2.02
CA ILE A 77 -2.85 0.72 -1.31
C ILE A 77 -4.00 0.63 -0.30
N LEU A 78 -5.04 -0.14 -0.63
CA LEU A 78 -6.18 -0.33 0.24
C LEU A 78 -5.84 -1.24 1.44
N THR A 79 -5.14 -2.34 1.21
CA THR A 79 -4.82 -3.32 2.24
C THR A 79 -3.91 -2.76 3.32
N SER A 80 -2.98 -1.83 3.01
CA SER A 80 -2.10 -1.24 4.04
C SER A 80 -2.89 -0.45 5.09
N ARG A 81 -3.95 0.27 4.68
CA ARG A 81 -4.78 1.07 5.60
C ARG A 81 -5.74 0.17 6.39
N TYR A 82 -6.38 -0.79 5.73
CA TYR A 82 -7.30 -1.71 6.40
C TYR A 82 -6.59 -2.74 7.29
N ALA A 83 -5.38 -3.18 6.94
CA ALA A 83 -4.59 -4.07 7.79
C ALA A 83 -4.24 -3.40 9.12
N THR A 84 -3.85 -2.12 9.09
CA THR A 84 -3.55 -1.35 10.30
C THR A 84 -4.79 -1.20 11.19
N ALA A 85 -5.95 -0.89 10.60
CA ALA A 85 -7.20 -0.77 11.34
C ALA A 85 -7.64 -2.11 11.94
N ALA A 86 -7.56 -3.21 11.17
CA ALA A 86 -7.90 -4.54 11.66
C ALA A 86 -6.99 -4.99 12.80
N ALA A 87 -5.68 -4.75 12.70
CA ALA A 87 -4.73 -5.06 13.77
C ALA A 87 -5.07 -4.30 15.07
N ALA A 88 -5.39 -3.02 14.97
CA ALA A 88 -5.81 -2.23 16.13
C ALA A 88 -7.08 -2.78 16.78
N LEU A 89 -8.09 -3.14 15.98
CA LEU A 89 -9.31 -3.75 16.50
C LEU A 89 -9.03 -5.08 17.19
N ILE A 90 -8.21 -5.95 16.60
CA ILE A 90 -7.84 -7.24 17.20
C ILE A 90 -7.14 -7.03 18.55
N ILE A 91 -6.22 -6.06 18.65
CA ILE A 91 -5.54 -5.73 19.91
C ILE A 91 -6.54 -5.23 20.95
N VAL A 92 -7.43 -4.31 20.58
CA VAL A 92 -8.44 -3.75 21.49
C VAL A 92 -9.41 -4.83 21.96
N PHE A 93 -9.95 -5.64 21.05
CA PHE A 93 -10.84 -6.75 21.38
C PHE A 93 -10.14 -7.82 22.20
N SER A 94 -8.85 -8.08 21.95
CA SER A 94 -8.04 -9.00 22.75
C SER A 94 -7.85 -8.45 24.17
N LEU A 95 -7.44 -7.17 24.32
CA LEU A 95 -7.29 -6.53 25.63
C LEU A 95 -8.59 -6.52 26.44
N TRP A 96 -9.72 -6.30 25.77
CA TRP A 96 -11.05 -6.34 26.38
C TRP A 96 -11.46 -7.77 26.74
N GLY A 97 -11.35 -8.71 25.80
CA GLY A 97 -11.83 -10.09 25.93
C GLY A 97 -11.00 -10.99 26.84
N PHE A 98 -9.69 -10.76 26.93
CA PHE A 98 -8.77 -11.55 27.78
C PHE A 98 -8.63 -10.96 29.21
N GLY A 99 -9.39 -9.94 29.57
CA GLY A 99 -9.39 -9.40 30.94
C GLY A 99 -8.09 -8.71 31.36
N ILE A 100 -7.23 -8.35 30.39
CA ILE A 100 -5.91 -7.72 30.62
C ILE A 100 -6.08 -6.35 31.28
N PHE A 101 -7.19 -5.64 31.01
CA PHE A 101 -7.55 -4.41 31.71
C PHE A 101 -7.75 -4.59 33.22
N GLY A 102 -8.25 -5.75 33.69
CA GLY A 102 -8.40 -6.03 35.11
C GLY A 102 -7.05 -6.05 35.84
N GLY A 103 -6.07 -6.74 35.26
CA GLY A 103 -4.71 -6.81 35.83
C GLY A 103 -3.92 -5.50 35.74
N ILE A 104 -4.20 -4.64 34.75
CA ILE A 104 -3.52 -3.34 34.59
C ILE A 104 -4.10 -2.27 35.52
N VAL A 105 -5.43 -2.22 35.69
CA VAL A 105 -6.11 -1.25 36.57
C VAL A 105 -5.87 -1.56 38.05
N GLU A 106 -5.86 -2.84 38.42
CA GLU A 106 -5.52 -3.25 39.79
C GLU A 106 -4.04 -2.94 40.08
N ARG A 107 -3.14 -3.10 39.10
CA ARG A 107 -1.71 -2.77 39.25
C ARG A 107 -1.41 -1.28 39.24
N SER A 108 -2.16 -0.43 38.54
CA SER A 108 -1.95 1.03 38.60
C SER A 108 -2.31 1.59 39.97
N SER A 109 -3.31 1.02 40.65
CA SER A 109 -3.61 1.35 42.05
C SER A 109 -2.55 0.86 43.04
N GLN A 110 -1.86 -0.25 42.75
CA GLN A 110 -0.79 -0.80 43.59
C GLN A 110 0.59 -0.14 43.35
N LEU A 111 0.87 0.31 42.13
CA LEU A 111 2.10 1.04 41.77
C LEU A 111 2.23 2.39 42.50
N SER A 112 1.13 2.94 43.02
CA SER A 112 1.15 4.16 43.81
C SER A 112 1.66 3.96 45.25
N GLN A 113 1.94 2.72 45.70
CA GLN A 113 2.15 2.45 47.13
C GLN A 113 3.37 1.60 47.52
N SER A 114 4.20 1.11 46.59
CA SER A 114 5.29 0.20 46.99
C SER A 114 6.51 0.16 46.06
N ASP A 115 7.53 0.97 46.38
CA ASP A 115 8.83 0.98 45.70
C ASP A 115 9.78 -0.17 46.10
N THR A 116 9.43 -1.02 47.07
CA THR A 116 10.33 -2.09 47.56
C THR A 116 9.89 -3.52 47.23
N THR A 117 8.67 -3.74 46.72
CA THR A 117 8.14 -5.06 46.32
C THR A 117 8.09 -5.27 44.80
N PHE A 118 8.38 -4.23 44.01
CA PHE A 118 8.32 -4.27 42.55
C PHE A 118 9.36 -5.22 41.92
N THR A 119 10.56 -5.29 42.47
CA THR A 119 11.67 -6.11 41.95
C THR A 119 11.48 -7.62 42.15
N GLN A 120 10.76 -8.05 43.20
CA GLN A 120 10.44 -9.47 43.39
C GLN A 120 9.23 -9.92 42.56
N ASN A 121 8.26 -9.03 42.34
CA ASN A 121 7.06 -9.34 41.55
C ASN A 121 7.31 -9.33 40.02
N LEU A 122 8.35 -8.61 39.57
CA LEU A 122 8.80 -8.64 38.17
C LEU A 122 9.42 -9.98 37.74
N GLY A 123 9.84 -10.85 38.66
CA GLY A 123 10.43 -12.15 38.32
C GLY A 123 9.43 -13.17 37.78
N SER A 124 8.14 -13.05 38.15
CA SER A 124 7.06 -13.94 37.69
C SER A 124 6.23 -13.37 36.54
N TRP A 125 6.37 -12.06 36.25
CA TRP A 125 5.71 -11.36 35.14
C TRP A 125 6.00 -11.95 33.74
N PRO A 126 7.22 -12.41 33.41
CA PRO A 126 7.52 -12.93 32.07
C PRO A 126 6.76 -14.22 31.76
N GLN A 127 6.61 -15.14 32.72
CA GLN A 127 6.01 -16.46 32.48
C GLN A 127 4.53 -16.35 32.12
N GLN A 128 3.74 -15.64 32.92
CA GLN A 128 2.29 -15.52 32.72
C GLN A 128 1.96 -14.76 31.42
N TRP A 129 2.81 -13.79 31.05
CA TRP A 129 2.67 -13.05 29.80
C TRP A 129 3.08 -13.89 28.59
N ASN A 130 4.17 -14.67 28.71
CA ASN A 130 4.65 -15.55 27.65
C ASN A 130 3.62 -16.65 27.30
N ASP A 131 3.00 -17.26 28.32
CA ASP A 131 1.97 -18.30 28.10
C ASP A 131 0.72 -17.73 27.40
N SER A 132 0.31 -16.52 27.81
CA SER A 132 -0.82 -15.82 27.19
C SER A 132 -0.54 -15.45 25.75
N LEU A 133 0.66 -14.96 25.44
CA LEU A 133 1.05 -14.62 24.08
C LEU A 133 1.25 -15.84 23.17
N ASN A 134 1.88 -16.90 23.65
CA ASN A 134 2.06 -18.13 22.87
C ASN A 134 0.70 -18.70 22.42
N SER A 135 -0.30 -18.68 23.30
CA SER A 135 -1.66 -19.11 22.94
C SER A 135 -2.34 -18.24 21.86
N ILE A 136 -1.97 -16.97 21.78
CA ILE A 136 -2.46 -16.03 20.76
C ILE A 136 -1.70 -16.26 19.45
N PHE A 137 -0.38 -16.43 19.51
CA PHE A 137 0.45 -16.74 18.34
C PHE A 137 0.06 -18.07 17.70
N ASP A 138 -0.23 -19.12 18.48
CA ASP A 138 -0.68 -20.41 17.96
C ASP A 138 -2.02 -20.29 17.21
N LYS A 139 -2.95 -19.47 17.72
CA LYS A 139 -4.24 -19.21 17.06
C LYS A 139 -4.07 -18.38 15.79
N LEU A 140 -3.15 -17.42 15.79
CA LEU A 140 -2.84 -16.60 14.63
C LEU A 140 -2.09 -17.40 13.56
N ASP A 141 -1.19 -18.30 13.94
CA ASP A 141 -0.48 -19.19 13.03
C ASP A 141 -1.44 -20.21 12.39
N GLY A 142 -2.41 -20.71 13.16
CA GLY A 142 -3.52 -21.51 12.63
C GLY A 142 -4.38 -20.76 11.59
N ALA A 143 -4.65 -19.48 11.83
CA ALA A 143 -5.39 -18.64 10.88
C ALA A 143 -4.55 -18.30 9.62
N PHE A 144 -3.26 -18.03 9.80
CA PHE A 144 -2.35 -17.73 8.69
C PHE A 144 -2.03 -18.96 7.84
N SER A 145 -1.90 -20.14 8.45
CA SER A 145 -1.77 -21.42 7.74
C SER A 145 -3.05 -21.80 6.99
N ALA A 146 -4.24 -21.53 7.53
CA ALA A 146 -5.50 -21.68 6.78
C ALA A 146 -5.58 -20.73 5.57
N PHE A 147 -5.03 -19.52 5.71
CA PHE A 147 -4.98 -18.52 4.63
C PHE A 147 -3.90 -18.80 3.59
N SER A 148 -2.74 -19.32 4.00
CA SER A 148 -1.61 -19.65 3.11
C SER A 148 -1.69 -21.07 2.53
N GLY A 149 -2.50 -21.97 3.11
CA GLY A 149 -2.67 -23.36 2.71
C GLY A 149 -3.37 -23.58 1.35
N ASN A 150 -3.75 -22.51 0.64
CA ASN A 150 -4.33 -22.60 -0.70
C ASN A 150 -3.32 -22.28 -1.82
N SER A 151 -2.08 -22.78 -1.72
CA SER A 151 -1.05 -22.55 -2.75
C SER A 151 -0.35 -23.81 -3.27
N ASN A 152 -0.97 -24.99 -3.20
CA ASN A 152 -0.42 -26.19 -3.86
C ASN A 152 -1.54 -27.06 -4.46
N HIS A 153 -1.92 -26.75 -5.70
CA HIS A 153 -2.61 -27.70 -6.59
C HIS A 153 -1.64 -28.09 -7.71
N ASN A 154 -0.92 -29.19 -7.45
CA ASN A 154 -0.65 -30.31 -8.34
C ASN A 154 -0.44 -30.04 -9.86
N TRP A 155 0.81 -30.17 -10.33
CA TRP A 155 1.19 -30.37 -11.75
C TRP A 155 1.82 -31.75 -11.98
N ARG A 156 1.27 -32.82 -11.41
CA ARG A 156 1.71 -34.19 -11.72
C ARG A 156 0.51 -35.10 -11.87
N GLU A 157 -0.07 -35.13 -13.07
CA GLU A 157 -0.88 -36.26 -13.56
C GLU A 157 -1.24 -36.07 -15.05
N THR A 158 -0.22 -36.03 -15.92
CA THR A 158 -0.39 -36.46 -17.32
C THR A 158 0.92 -37.13 -17.69
N ASN A 159 0.96 -38.46 -17.66
CA ASN A 159 1.84 -39.33 -18.46
C ASN A 159 1.83 -40.74 -17.83
N HIS A 160 0.71 -41.44 -17.93
CA HIS A 160 0.74 -42.90 -18.02
C HIS A 160 -0.60 -43.44 -18.52
N GLU A 161 -0.77 -43.51 -19.83
CA GLU A 161 -1.59 -44.56 -20.42
C GLU A 161 -1.09 -44.80 -21.85
N SER A 162 -0.36 -45.92 -21.95
CA SER A 162 0.07 -46.63 -23.14
C SER A 162 -0.94 -47.72 -23.47
#